data_AF-A0A2A5MAT1-F1
#
_entry.id   AF-A0A2A5MAT1-F1
#
_cell.length_a   1.000
_cell.length_b   1.000
_cell.length_c   1.000
_cell.angle_alpha   90.00
_cell.angle_beta   90.00
_cell.angle_gamma   90.00
#
_symmetry.space_group_name_H-M   'P 1'
#
loop_
_entity.id
_entity.type
_entity.pdbx_description
1 polymer ?
#
loop_
_entity_poly.entity_id
_entity_poly.type
_entity_poly.pdbx_seq_one_letter_code
_entity_poly.pdbx_strand_id
1 'polypeptide(L)'
;LKREAMSEIVLNNLFKSTTMESTFGVIMLAIHNKEPKIFSLLELLNLFLTHRKTVIIRRTIFELQKARARAHILEGLKIALDNIDEVIALIKNSSDNN
;
A
#
# COMPACT_ATOMS: atom_id res chain seq x y z
N LEU A 1 14.88 34.46 37.74
CA LEU A 1 13.70 35.23 38.21
C LEU A 1 14.16 36.18 39.31
N LYS A 2 13.77 37.47 39.26
CA LYS A 2 14.02 38.41 40.36
C LYS A 2 13.34 37.85 41.62
N ARG A 3 13.95 38.00 42.81
CA ARG A 3 13.50 37.32 44.06
C ARG A 3 12.03 37.57 44.46
N GLU A 4 11.41 38.64 43.96
CA GLU A 4 10.02 39.03 44.23
C GLU A 4 9.04 38.72 43.08
N ALA A 5 9.53 38.18 41.96
CA ALA A 5 8.69 37.91 40.80
C ALA A 5 7.97 36.56 40.95
N MET A 6 6.64 36.56 40.80
CA MET A 6 5.84 35.34 40.76
C MET A 6 6.10 34.58 39.45
N SER A 7 6.76 33.44 39.55
CA SER A 7 7.17 32.59 38.42
C SER A 7 6.02 32.22 37.49
N GLU A 8 4.82 31.96 38.04
CA GLU A 8 3.62 31.57 37.30
C GLU A 8 3.10 32.70 36.41
N ILE A 9 3.15 33.95 36.88
CA ILE A 9 2.77 35.12 36.09
C ILE A 9 3.76 35.33 34.94
N VAL A 10 5.06 35.17 35.21
CA VAL A 10 6.10 35.26 34.18
C VAL A 10 5.91 34.16 33.12
N LEU A 11 5.61 32.93 33.53
CA LEU A 11 5.36 31.82 32.62
C LEU A 11 4.11 32.06 31.75
N ASN A 12 3.01 32.51 32.34
CA ASN A 12 1.79 32.85 31.58
C ASN A 12 2.02 33.99 30.58
N ASN A 13 2.83 34.99 30.96
CA ASN A 13 3.24 36.04 30.03
C ASN A 13 4.13 35.48 28.91
N LEU A 14 5.04 34.54 29.21
CA LEU A 14 5.86 33.88 28.20
C LEU A 14 5.00 33.06 27.22
N PHE A 15 4.01 32.32 27.69
CA PHE A 15 3.07 31.61 26.82
C PHE A 15 2.30 32.56 25.88
N LYS A 16 1.92 33.75 26.35
CA LYS A 16 1.18 34.74 25.53
C LYS A 16 2.08 35.55 24.59
N SER A 17 3.29 35.89 25.02
CA SER A 17 4.17 36.84 24.34
C SER A 17 5.26 36.17 23.49
N THR A 18 5.38 34.84 23.56
CA THR A 18 6.36 34.07 22.80
C THR A 18 5.70 32.85 22.15
N THR A 19 6.41 32.15 21.28
CA THR A 19 5.94 30.90 20.64
C THR A 19 6.03 29.67 21.55
N MET A 20 6.13 29.86 22.86
CA MET A 20 6.19 28.77 23.85
C MET A 20 4.84 28.02 23.94
N GLU A 21 3.73 28.69 23.60
CA GLU A 21 2.42 28.09 23.35
C GLU A 21 1.95 28.51 21.96
N SER A 22 1.41 27.56 21.18
CA SER A 22 0.89 27.85 19.84
C SER A 22 -0.32 26.98 19.53
N THR A 23 -1.33 27.57 18.89
CA THR A 23 -2.52 26.85 18.42
C THR A 23 -2.30 26.33 17.01
N PHE A 24 -2.74 25.10 16.73
CA PHE A 24 -2.77 24.54 15.38
C PHE A 24 -4.20 24.45 14.86
N GLY A 25 -4.51 25.16 13.78
CA GLY A 25 -5.79 25.07 13.09
C GLY A 25 -5.86 23.81 12.23
N VAL A 26 -6.56 22.78 12.71
CA VAL A 26 -6.71 21.53 11.96
C VAL A 26 -7.78 21.68 10.87
N ILE A 27 -7.39 21.47 9.62
CA ILE A 27 -8.33 21.28 8.49
C ILE A 27 -7.96 19.97 7.81
N MET A 28 -8.83 18.96 7.93
CA MET A 28 -8.65 17.65 7.29
C MET A 28 -9.10 17.69 5.82
N LEU A 29 -8.40 18.48 4.99
CA LEU A 29 -8.64 18.59 3.55
C LEU A 29 -7.80 17.54 2.80
N ALA A 30 -8.44 16.75 1.95
CA ALA A 30 -7.77 15.80 1.07
C ALA A 30 -8.50 15.65 -0.27
N ILE A 31 -7.88 14.98 -1.24
CA ILE A 31 -8.50 14.67 -2.54
C ILE A 31 -9.12 13.28 -2.47
N HIS A 32 -10.40 13.18 -2.81
CA HIS A 32 -11.10 11.92 -2.99
C HIS A 32 -11.82 11.93 -4.34
N ASN A 33 -11.60 10.89 -5.15
CA ASN A 33 -12.15 10.76 -6.50
C ASN A 33 -11.89 11.99 -7.40
N LYS A 34 -10.66 12.52 -7.36
CA LYS A 34 -10.20 13.70 -8.11
C LYS A 34 -10.85 15.03 -7.70
N GLU A 35 -11.53 15.07 -6.57
CA GLU A 35 -12.13 16.30 -6.02
C GLU A 35 -11.58 16.61 -4.62
N PRO A 36 -11.29 17.88 -4.29
CA PRO A 36 -10.91 18.27 -2.93
C PRO A 36 -12.14 18.26 -2.01
N LYS A 37 -12.01 17.63 -0.83
CA LYS A 37 -13.08 17.55 0.19
C LYS A 37 -12.48 17.67 1.59
N ILE A 38 -13.23 18.27 2.51
CA ILE A 38 -12.91 18.28 3.93
C ILE A 38 -13.56 17.05 4.55
N PHE A 39 -12.80 16.31 5.36
CA PHE A 39 -13.24 15.07 5.98
C PHE A 39 -13.28 15.21 7.50
N SER A 40 -14.14 14.43 8.13
CA SER A 40 -13.99 14.04 9.52
C SER A 40 -12.94 12.93 9.66
N LEU A 41 -12.42 12.74 10.88
CA LEU A 41 -11.45 11.68 11.17
C LEU A 41 -12.00 10.29 10.81
N LEU A 42 -13.27 10.03 11.10
CA LEU A 42 -13.90 8.74 10.85
C LEU A 42 -14.01 8.44 9.34
N GLU A 43 -14.40 9.43 8.54
CA GLU A 43 -14.47 9.29 7.08
C GLU A 43 -13.10 8.97 6.48
N LEU A 44 -12.06 9.67 6.93
CA LEU A 44 -10.70 9.49 6.44
C LEU A 44 -10.15 8.09 6.78
N LEU A 45 -10.42 7.59 7.99
CA LEU A 45 -10.07 6.23 8.40
C LEU A 45 -10.84 5.17 7.58
N ASN A 46 -12.13 5.38 7.32
CA ASN A 46 -12.92 4.47 6.51
C ASN A 46 -12.43 4.42 5.05
N LEU A 47 -12.06 5.57 4.47
CA LEU A 47 -11.46 5.65 3.15
C LEU A 47 -10.12 4.90 3.09
N PHE A 48 -9.27 5.09 4.10
CA PHE A 48 -7.99 4.39 4.21
C PHE A 48 -8.18 2.86 4.28
N LEU A 49 -9.09 2.39 5.13
CA LEU A 49 -9.37 0.95 5.25
C LEU A 49 -9.93 0.36 3.95
N THR A 50 -10.82 1.09 3.28
CA THR A 50 -11.40 0.68 1.99
C THR A 50 -10.30 0.55 0.93
N HIS A 51 -9.42 1.54 0.83
CA HIS A 51 -8.29 1.50 -0.09
C HIS A 51 -7.38 0.29 0.21
N ARG A 52 -7.06 0.03 1.47
CA ARG A 52 -6.24 -1.14 1.86
C ARG A 52 -6.88 -2.46 1.47
N LYS A 53 -8.20 -2.62 1.65
CA LYS A 53 -8.92 -3.82 1.17
C LYS A 53 -8.75 -3.99 -0.33
N THR A 54 -8.94 -2.94 -1.12
CA THR A 54 -8.73 -2.98 -2.58
C THR A 54 -7.31 -3.39 -2.96
N VAL A 55 -6.30 -2.82 -2.30
CA VAL A 55 -4.89 -3.18 -2.55
C VAL A 55 -4.62 -4.66 -2.27
N ILE A 56 -5.11 -5.16 -1.13
CA ILE A 56 -4.93 -6.58 -0.76
C ILE A 56 -5.60 -7.48 -1.80
N ILE A 57 -6.86 -7.20 -2.17
CA ILE A 57 -7.59 -7.98 -3.17
C ILE A 57 -6.82 -8.02 -4.50
N ARG A 58 -6.36 -6.87 -5.00
CA ARG A 58 -5.60 -6.78 -6.26
C ARG A 58 -4.31 -7.59 -6.20
N ARG A 59 -3.56 -7.49 -5.09
CA ARG A 59 -2.34 -8.29 -4.89
C ARG A 59 -2.65 -9.79 -4.88
N THR A 60 -3.68 -10.21 -4.17
CA THR A 60 -4.06 -11.63 -4.12
C THR A 60 -4.48 -12.16 -5.49
N ILE A 61 -5.22 -11.38 -6.27
CA ILE A 61 -5.59 -11.76 -7.65
C ILE A 61 -4.35 -11.91 -8.52
N PHE A 62 -3.40 -10.97 -8.41
CA PHE A 62 -2.14 -11.03 -9.15
C PHE A 62 -1.34 -12.31 -8.82
N GLU A 63 -1.16 -12.60 -7.53
CA GLU A 63 -0.45 -13.81 -7.09
C GLU A 63 -1.17 -15.09 -7.54
N LEU A 64 -2.51 -15.10 -7.51
CA LEU A 64 -3.30 -16.24 -7.99
C LEU A 64 -3.08 -16.48 -9.50
N GLN A 65 -3.10 -15.43 -10.32
CA GLN A 65 -2.87 -15.55 -11.76
C GLN A 65 -1.46 -16.06 -12.05
N LYS A 66 -0.46 -15.53 -11.34
CA LYS A 66 0.94 -15.97 -11.45
C LYS A 66 1.11 -17.44 -11.05
N ALA A 67 0.48 -17.86 -9.96
CA ALA A 67 0.52 -19.25 -9.51
C ALA A 67 -0.14 -20.19 -10.52
N ARG A 68 -1.28 -19.82 -11.11
CA ARG A 68 -1.97 -20.60 -12.15
C ARG A 68 -1.14 -20.73 -13.42
N ALA A 69 -0.54 -19.63 -13.90
CA ALA A 69 0.33 -19.68 -15.07
C ALA A 69 1.52 -20.63 -14.85
N ARG A 70 2.12 -20.59 -13.65
CA ARG A 70 3.20 -21.51 -13.28
C ARG A 70 2.73 -22.96 -13.18
N ALA A 71 1.55 -23.20 -12.61
CA ALA A 71 0.96 -24.54 -12.53
C ALA A 71 0.73 -25.13 -13.92
N HIS A 72 0.20 -24.35 -14.87
CA HIS A 72 -0.03 -24.79 -16.24
C HIS A 72 1.27 -25.23 -16.94
N ILE A 73 2.35 -24.45 -16.81
CA ILE A 73 3.67 -24.82 -17.36
C ILE A 73 4.17 -26.13 -16.73
N LEU A 74 4.04 -26.26 -15.40
CA LEU A 74 4.49 -27.46 -14.70
C LEU A 74 3.71 -28.71 -15.10
N GLU A 75 2.41 -28.60 -15.36
CA GLU A 75 1.59 -29.70 -15.87
C GLU A 75 2.08 -30.17 -17.25
N GLY A 76 2.36 -29.23 -18.17
CA GLY A 76 2.92 -29.56 -19.48
C GLY A 76 4.28 -30.25 -19.38
N LEU A 77 5.17 -29.73 -18.53
CA LEU A 77 6.49 -30.33 -18.29
C LEU A 77 6.38 -31.73 -17.65
N LYS A 78 5.41 -31.94 -16.77
CA LYS A 78 5.17 -33.26 -16.17
C LYS A 78 4.77 -34.29 -17.23
N ILE A 79 3.81 -33.95 -18.08
CA ILE A 79 3.36 -34.83 -19.17
C ILE A 79 4.51 -35.11 -20.15
N ALA A 80 5.31 -34.10 -20.47
CA ALA A 80 6.47 -34.26 -21.34
C ALA A 80 7.54 -35.19 -20.73
N LEU A 81 7.75 -35.12 -19.41
CA LEU A 81 8.67 -36.00 -18.69
C LEU A 81 8.15 -37.45 -18.65
N ASP A 82 6.85 -37.64 -18.44
CA ASP A 82 6.22 -38.96 -18.42
C ASP A 82 6.32 -39.66 -19.80
N ASN A 83 6.42 -38.90 -20.91
CA ASN A 83 6.51 -39.40 -22.29
C ASN A 83 7.81 -38.98 -22.99
N ILE A 84 8.92 -38.97 -22.26
CA ILE A 84 10.17 -38.32 -22.69
C ILE A 84 10.72 -38.84 -24.04
N ASP A 85 10.64 -40.14 -24.29
CA ASP A 85 11.16 -40.75 -25.52
C ASP A 85 10.36 -40.33 -26.76
N GLU A 86 9.02 -40.26 -26.63
CA GLU A 86 8.12 -39.82 -27.71
C GLU A 86 8.31 -38.34 -28.02
N VAL A 87 8.46 -37.50 -26.99
CA VAL A 87 8.72 -36.06 -27.16
C VAL A 87 10.07 -35.82 -27.84
N ILE A 88 11.12 -36.54 -27.46
CA ILE A 88 12.45 -36.42 -28.10
C ILE A 88 12.39 -36.87 -29.56
N ALA A 89 11.70 -37.98 -29.85
CA ALA A 89 11.55 -38.47 -31.23
C ALA A 89 10.76 -37.47 -32.09
N LEU A 90 9.68 -36.89 -31.56
CA LEU A 90 8.88 -35.86 -32.23
C LEU A 90 9.73 -34.63 -32.57
N ILE A 91 10.47 -34.09 -31.60
CA ILE A 91 11.33 -32.90 -31.79
C ILE A 91 12.45 -33.19 -32.80
N LYS A 92 13.07 -34.38 -32.78
CA LYS A 92 14.11 -34.75 -33.75
C LYS A 92 13.59 -34.88 -35.19
N ASN A 93 12.32 -35.27 -35.33
CA ASN A 93 11.68 -35.43 -36.64
C ASN A 93 11.05 -34.14 -37.17
N SER A 94 10.94 -33.08 -36.36
CA SER A 94 10.41 -31.80 -36.83
C SER A 94 11.44 -31.05 -37.67
N SER A 95 11.06 -30.69 -38.91
CA SER A 95 11.95 -30.06 -39.90
C SER A 95 12.25 -28.58 -39.64
N ASP A 96 11.62 -27.95 -38.64
CA ASP A 96 11.83 -26.54 -38.31
C ASP A 96 11.85 -26.36 -36.79
N ASN A 97 12.89 -25.69 -36.30
CA ASN A 97 13.18 -25.52 -34.87
C ASN A 97 13.07 -24.04 -34.44
N ASN A 98 12.41 -23.21 -35.26
CA ASN A 98 12.13 -21.80 -35.03
C ASN A 98 10.69 -21.56 -34.59
#